data_AF-A0A925RNS6-F1
#
_entry.id   AF-A0A925RNS6-F1
#
_cell.length_a   1.000
_cell.length_b   1.000
_cell.length_c   1.000
_cell.angle_alpha   90.00
_cell.angle_beta   90.00
_cell.angle_gamma   90.00
#
_symmetry.space_group_name_H-M   'P 1'
#
loop_
_entity.id
_entity.type
_entity.pdbx_description
1 polymer ?
#
loop_
_entity_poly.entity_id
_entity_poly.type
_entity_poly.pdbx_seq_one_letter_code
_entity_poly.pdbx_strand_id
1 'polypeptide(L)'
;MHLHFASTPSRSNAAIREVARAFLDQQPGFRISSTGLHSMAHLLPLLGLADRLTACFFGDHYPAPRPSPLYSRLAAAGVVLEHWPLWSMVASFRAGAQGDDWVVNRSLRGTSIAAELAARGEYREVEIGPRTIGLCAALRPDVTFLHAAAA
;
A
#
# COMPACT_ATOMS: atom_id res chain seq x y z
N MET A 1 -4.97 -10.57 6.91
CA MET A 1 -5.50 -10.49 5.52
C MET A 1 -5.03 -9.17 4.89
N HIS A 2 -4.56 -9.23 3.65
CA HIS A 2 -4.12 -8.10 2.84
C HIS A 2 -5.23 -7.68 1.86
N LEU A 3 -5.81 -6.51 2.10
CA LEU A 3 -6.82 -5.90 1.25
C LEU A 3 -6.17 -4.84 0.35
N HIS A 4 -6.41 -4.92 -0.95
CA HIS A 4 -5.98 -3.89 -1.90
C HIS A 4 -7.19 -3.14 -2.47
N PHE A 5 -7.22 -1.83 -2.27
CA PHE A 5 -8.20 -0.95 -2.91
C PHE A 5 -7.51 -0.30 -4.11
N ALA A 6 -7.78 -0.85 -5.29
CA ALA A 6 -7.19 -0.32 -6.51
C ALA A 6 -7.71 1.10 -6.76
N SER A 7 -6.79 2.01 -7.09
CA SER A 7 -7.12 3.38 -7.48
C SER A 7 -6.70 3.57 -8.93
N THR A 8 -7.69 3.77 -9.79
CA THR A 8 -7.53 4.17 -11.20
C THR A 8 -8.08 5.62 -11.30
N PRO A 9 -8.61 6.17 -12.42
CA PRO A 9 -9.37 7.42 -12.30
C PRO A 9 -10.65 7.26 -11.44
N SER A 10 -11.02 6.03 -11.05
CA SER A 10 -12.12 5.71 -10.15
C SER A 10 -11.64 5.10 -8.81
N ARG A 11 -12.55 5.06 -7.82
CA ARG A 11 -12.29 4.52 -6.47
C ARG A 11 -13.44 3.63 -6.02
N SER A 12 -13.11 2.50 -5.39
CA SER A 12 -14.05 1.52 -4.84
C SER A 12 -14.73 1.98 -3.54
N ASN A 13 -15.32 3.18 -3.54
CA ASN A 13 -15.90 3.83 -2.36
C ASN A 13 -17.08 3.06 -1.75
N ALA A 14 -17.85 2.33 -2.56
CA ALA A 14 -18.91 1.47 -2.08
C ALA A 14 -18.34 0.28 -1.29
N ALA A 15 -17.30 -0.38 -1.83
CA ALA A 15 -16.60 -1.47 -1.15
C ALA A 15 -15.94 -1.00 0.15
N ILE A 16 -15.32 0.18 0.18
CA ILE A 16 -14.75 0.76 1.41
C ILE A 16 -15.82 0.87 2.51
N ARG A 17 -17.00 1.40 2.18
CA ARG A 17 -18.09 1.53 3.15
C ARG A 17 -18.63 0.18 3.61
N GLU A 18 -18.73 -0.78 2.69
CA GLU A 18 -19.23 -2.10 3.02
C GLU A 18 -18.25 -2.88 3.90
N VAL A 19 -16.94 -2.82 3.61
CA VAL A 19 -15.91 -3.38 4.50
C VAL A 19 -15.97 -2.70 5.87
N ALA A 20 -16.06 -1.37 5.90
CA ALA A 20 -16.20 -0.63 7.16
C ALA A 20 -17.43 -1.07 7.96
N ARG A 21 -18.58 -1.27 7.30
CA ARG A 21 -19.82 -1.72 7.92
C ARG A 21 -19.73 -3.16 8.42
N ALA A 22 -19.18 -4.07 7.62
CA ALA A 22 -19.09 -5.49 7.94
C ALA A 22 -18.13 -5.78 9.11
N PHE A 23 -17.11 -4.94 9.28
CA PHE A 23 -16.11 -5.06 10.34
C PHE A 23 -16.22 -3.96 11.40
N LEU A 24 -17.36 -3.27 11.48
CA LEU A 24 -17.57 -2.23 12.49
C LEU A 24 -17.42 -2.82 13.90
N ASP A 25 -16.77 -2.07 14.79
CA ASP A 25 -16.44 -2.46 16.16
C ASP A 25 -15.58 -3.73 16.30
N GLN A 26 -14.97 -4.18 15.20
CA GLN A 26 -13.97 -5.24 15.20
C GLN A 26 -12.56 -4.67 15.03
N GLN A 27 -11.56 -5.45 15.41
CA GLN A 27 -10.14 -5.12 15.20
C GLN A 27 -9.46 -6.21 14.37
N PRO A 28 -9.81 -6.33 13.06
CA PRO A 28 -9.35 -7.45 12.25
C PRO A 28 -7.86 -7.39 11.88
N GLY A 29 -7.16 -6.27 12.16
CA GLY A 29 -5.72 -6.14 11.88
C GLY A 29 -5.38 -6.32 10.41
N PHE A 30 -6.12 -5.66 9.51
CA PHE A 30 -5.85 -5.79 8.08
C PHE A 30 -4.56 -5.05 7.68
N ARG A 31 -3.82 -5.67 6.74
CA ARG A 31 -2.92 -4.91 5.86
C ARG A 31 -3.77 -4.28 4.77
N ILE A 32 -3.85 -2.96 4.73
CA ILE A 32 -4.58 -2.23 3.69
C ILE A 32 -3.60 -1.57 2.76
N SER A 33 -3.81 -1.74 1.45
CA SER A 33 -2.97 -1.11 0.44
C SER A 33 -3.79 -0.36 -0.61
N SER A 34 -3.26 0.76 -1.07
CA SER A 34 -3.81 1.57 -2.18
C SER A 34 -2.68 2.46 -2.72
N THR A 35 -2.72 2.88 -3.98
CA THR A 35 -1.73 3.86 -4.47
C THR A 35 -1.82 5.19 -3.71
N GLY A 36 -2.98 5.53 -3.18
CA GLY A 36 -3.15 6.64 -2.26
C GLY A 36 -4.25 6.37 -1.24
N LEU A 37 -4.00 6.73 0.01
CA LEU A 37 -5.02 6.77 1.05
C LEU A 37 -5.42 8.23 1.27
N HIS A 38 -6.58 8.57 0.69
CA HIS A 38 -7.18 9.89 0.72
C HIS A 38 -8.70 9.82 0.67
N SER A 39 -9.40 10.89 1.04
CA SER A 39 -10.86 10.97 0.97
C SER A 39 -11.55 9.81 1.70
N MET A 40 -12.39 9.00 1.02
CA MET A 40 -13.11 7.88 1.64
C MET A 40 -12.20 6.79 2.19
N ALA A 41 -10.97 6.65 1.68
CA ALA A 41 -10.05 5.63 2.16
C ALA A 41 -9.58 5.87 3.61
N HIS A 42 -9.72 7.09 4.13
CA HIS A 42 -9.48 7.42 5.55
C HIS A 42 -10.38 6.64 6.51
N LEU A 43 -11.57 6.21 6.05
CA LEU A 43 -12.56 5.53 6.89
C LEU A 43 -12.02 4.24 7.52
N LEU A 44 -11.27 3.44 6.75
CA LEU A 44 -10.78 2.13 7.20
C LEU A 44 -9.80 2.26 8.38
N PRO A 45 -8.74 3.09 8.31
CA PRO A 45 -7.86 3.29 9.46
C PRO A 45 -8.50 4.13 10.58
N LEU A 46 -9.45 5.04 10.28
CA LEU A 46 -10.18 5.77 11.33
C LEU A 46 -10.99 4.85 12.24
N LEU A 47 -11.54 3.77 11.68
CA LEU A 47 -12.28 2.74 12.43
C LEU A 47 -11.37 1.68 13.06
N GLY A 48 -10.04 1.83 12.98
CA GLY A 48 -9.10 0.88 13.57
C GLY A 48 -9.04 -0.48 12.87
N LEU A 49 -9.47 -0.56 11.60
CA LEU A 49 -9.56 -1.83 10.87
C LEU A 49 -8.21 -2.34 10.35
N ALA A 50 -7.16 -1.52 10.44
CA ALA A 50 -5.84 -1.83 9.91
C ALA A 50 -4.74 -1.57 10.92
N ASP A 51 -3.82 -2.52 11.03
CA ASP A 51 -2.56 -2.39 11.76
C ASP A 51 -1.39 -1.98 10.83
N ARG A 52 -1.59 -2.11 9.52
CA ARG A 52 -0.60 -1.81 8.49
C ARG A 52 -1.23 -1.18 7.27
N LEU A 53 -0.68 -0.06 6.85
CA LEU A 53 -1.14 0.71 5.70
C LEU A 53 -0.01 0.85 4.69
N THR A 54 -0.22 0.39 3.46
CA THR A 54 0.77 0.42 2.37
C THR A 54 0.29 1.39 1.28
N ALA A 55 0.97 2.52 1.09
CA ALA A 55 0.56 3.50 0.08
C ALA A 55 1.71 4.33 -0.49
N CYS A 56 1.46 4.96 -1.65
CA CYS A 56 2.39 5.94 -2.22
C CYS A 56 2.15 7.35 -1.67
N PHE A 57 0.96 7.60 -1.13
CA PHE A 57 0.60 8.88 -0.53
C PHE A 57 -0.44 8.69 0.59
N PHE A 58 -0.24 9.44 1.66
CA PHE A 58 -1.07 9.47 2.86
C PHE A 58 -1.53 10.90 3.12
N GLY A 59 -2.72 11.27 2.64
CA GLY A 59 -3.14 12.67 2.72
C GLY A 59 -4.42 12.96 1.97
N ASP A 60 -4.60 14.21 1.56
CA ASP A 60 -5.73 14.63 0.74
C ASP A 60 -5.24 15.42 -0.47
N HIS A 61 -5.91 15.23 -1.61
CA HIS A 61 -5.65 15.99 -2.84
C HIS A 61 -6.56 17.23 -2.97
N TYR A 62 -7.64 17.30 -2.19
CA TYR A 62 -8.63 18.37 -2.22
C TYR A 62 -8.66 19.12 -0.88
N PRO A 63 -8.70 20.47 -0.87
CA PRO A 63 -8.64 21.36 -2.04
C PRO A 63 -7.25 21.45 -2.68
N ALA A 64 -6.19 21.03 -1.98
CA ALA A 64 -4.82 20.96 -2.49
C ALA A 64 -4.08 19.75 -1.88
N PRO A 65 -3.07 19.18 -2.57
CA PRO A 65 -2.27 18.08 -2.06
C PRO A 65 -1.57 18.43 -0.75
N ARG A 66 -1.90 17.70 0.32
CA ARG A 66 -1.25 17.83 1.63
C ARG A 66 -1.29 16.54 2.43
N PRO A 67 -0.27 16.27 3.26
CA PRO A 67 -0.32 15.19 4.25
C PRO A 67 -1.53 15.35 5.19
N SER A 68 -2.13 14.24 5.58
CA SER A 68 -3.21 14.25 6.58
C SER A 68 -2.62 13.96 7.98
N PRO A 69 -2.90 14.78 9.00
CA PRO A 69 -2.40 14.57 10.36
C PRO A 69 -2.96 13.29 11.00
N LEU A 70 -3.99 12.68 10.40
CA LEU A 70 -4.48 11.35 10.76
C LEU A 70 -3.34 10.33 10.83
N TYR A 71 -2.49 10.30 9.81
CA TYR A 71 -1.48 9.25 9.68
C TYR A 71 -0.36 9.39 10.70
N SER A 72 0.05 10.61 11.04
CA SER A 72 1.00 10.82 12.13
C SER A 72 0.44 10.33 13.48
N ARG A 73 -0.87 10.53 13.74
CA ARG A 73 -1.51 10.00 14.95
C ARG A 73 -1.60 8.47 14.94
N LEU A 74 -1.92 7.87 13.80
CA LEU A 74 -1.98 6.42 13.66
C LEU A 74 -0.61 5.77 13.86
N ALA A 75 0.44 6.36 13.28
CA ALA A 75 1.82 5.90 13.49
C ALA A 75 2.23 6.00 14.97
N ALA A 76 1.90 7.10 15.65
CA ALA A 76 2.14 7.24 17.09
C ALA A 76 1.35 6.22 17.93
N ALA A 77 0.19 5.79 17.45
CA ALA A 77 -0.62 4.73 18.04
C ALA A 77 -0.17 3.30 17.68
N GLY A 78 0.91 3.15 16.90
CA GLY A 78 1.50 1.85 16.56
C GLY A 78 1.08 1.26 15.22
N VAL A 79 0.26 1.95 14.42
CA VAL A 79 -0.08 1.51 13.05
C VAL A 79 1.15 1.66 12.15
N VAL A 80 1.51 0.58 11.44
CA VAL A 80 2.64 0.57 10.51
C VAL A 80 2.26 1.32 9.23
N LEU A 81 2.99 2.38 8.92
CA LEU A 81 2.86 3.09 7.64
C LEU A 81 4.00 2.67 6.70
N GLU A 82 3.66 2.03 5.59
CA GLU A 82 4.59 1.59 4.56
C GLU A 82 4.49 2.50 3.33
N HIS A 83 5.49 3.34 3.14
CA HIS A 83 5.61 4.15 1.94
C HIS A 83 6.19 3.35 0.78
N TRP A 84 5.59 3.48 -0.40
CA TRP A 84 6.07 2.86 -1.62
C TRP A 84 6.10 3.86 -2.78
N PRO A 85 7.16 3.93 -3.60
CA PRO A 85 7.08 4.59 -4.89
C PRO A 85 6.03 3.90 -5.75
N LEU A 86 5.25 4.68 -6.49
CA LEU A 86 4.16 4.17 -7.34
C LEU A 86 4.65 3.08 -8.31
N TRP A 87 5.79 3.33 -8.98
CA TRP A 87 6.39 2.35 -9.88
C TRP A 87 6.74 1.03 -9.17
N SER A 88 7.40 1.12 -8.00
CA SER A 88 7.78 -0.06 -7.21
C SER A 88 6.58 -0.89 -6.79
N MET A 89 5.50 -0.23 -6.36
CA MET A 89 4.26 -0.88 -5.93
C MET A 89 3.61 -1.61 -7.11
N VAL A 90 3.43 -0.94 -8.25
CA VAL A 90 2.83 -1.52 -9.46
C VAL A 90 3.65 -2.69 -10.00
N ALA A 91 4.97 -2.55 -10.06
CA ALA A 91 5.87 -3.62 -10.49
C ALA A 91 5.77 -4.85 -9.56
N SER A 92 5.65 -4.62 -8.25
CA SER A 92 5.54 -5.69 -7.27
C SER A 92 4.19 -6.40 -7.31
N PHE A 93 3.09 -5.68 -7.56
CA PHE A 93 1.80 -6.31 -7.85
C PHE A 93 1.83 -7.12 -9.14
N ARG A 94 2.48 -6.61 -10.19
CA ARG A 94 2.62 -7.33 -11.45
C ARG A 94 3.37 -8.66 -11.26
N ALA A 95 4.49 -8.64 -10.54
CA ALA A 95 5.21 -9.87 -10.20
C ALA A 95 4.33 -10.85 -9.42
N GLY A 96 3.59 -10.36 -8.42
CA GLY A 96 2.64 -11.18 -7.65
C GLY A 96 1.58 -11.85 -8.53
N ALA A 97 1.01 -11.11 -9.48
CA ALA A 97 0.04 -11.63 -10.44
C ALA A 97 0.64 -12.62 -11.45
N GLN A 98 1.94 -12.51 -11.76
CA GLN A 98 2.68 -13.41 -12.66
C GLN A 98 3.15 -14.69 -11.96
N GLY A 99 3.06 -14.74 -10.63
CA GLY A 99 3.59 -15.85 -9.82
C GLY A 99 5.06 -15.68 -9.43
N ASP A 100 5.70 -14.58 -9.81
CA ASP A 100 7.09 -14.28 -9.45
C ASP A 100 7.18 -13.81 -7.99
N ASP A 101 8.23 -14.23 -7.27
CA ASP A 101 8.47 -13.78 -5.90
C ASP A 101 9.14 -12.40 -5.80
N TRP A 102 9.83 -11.99 -6.86
CA TRP A 102 10.63 -10.77 -6.87
C TRP A 102 10.51 -10.05 -8.20
N VAL A 103 10.58 -8.72 -8.15
CA VAL A 103 10.68 -7.86 -9.34
C VAL A 103 11.94 -7.01 -9.28
N VAL A 104 12.58 -6.79 -10.43
CA VAL A 104 13.70 -5.86 -10.55
C VAL A 104 13.22 -4.44 -10.26
N ASN A 105 13.91 -3.76 -9.34
CA ASN A 105 13.65 -2.39 -8.96
C ASN A 105 14.92 -1.55 -9.04
N ARG A 106 14.85 -0.42 -9.74
CA ARG A 106 15.98 0.50 -9.93
C ARG A 106 15.78 1.85 -9.26
N SER A 107 14.62 2.07 -8.63
CA SER A 107 14.21 3.38 -8.10
C SER A 107 14.39 3.52 -6.59
N LEU A 108 14.62 2.40 -5.88
CA LEU A 108 14.64 2.37 -4.42
C LEU A 108 16.05 2.44 -3.81
N ARG A 109 17.08 1.94 -4.51
CA ARG A 109 18.46 1.88 -3.98
C ARG A 109 18.90 3.24 -3.41
N GLY A 110 19.39 3.22 -2.18
CA GLY A 110 19.87 4.40 -1.46
C GLY A 110 18.79 5.29 -0.82
N THR A 111 17.51 4.89 -0.88
CA THR A 111 16.42 5.63 -0.22
C THR A 111 16.12 5.08 1.19
N SER A 112 15.52 5.90 2.05
CA SER A 112 14.98 5.42 3.34
C SER A 112 13.91 4.35 3.15
N ILE A 113 13.12 4.44 2.09
CA ILE A 113 12.11 3.43 1.75
C ILE A 113 12.76 2.06 1.49
N ALA A 114 13.90 2.02 0.78
CA ALA A 114 14.64 0.76 0.59
C ALA A 114 15.11 0.18 1.92
N ALA A 115 15.63 1.01 2.84
CA ALA A 115 16.07 0.54 4.15
C ALA A 115 14.91 -0.05 4.97
N GLU A 116 13.75 0.62 4.98
CA GLU A 116 12.55 0.14 5.68
C GLU A 116 12.01 -1.15 5.07
N LEU A 117 11.97 -1.27 3.73
CA LEU A 117 11.56 -2.50 3.05
C LEU A 117 12.57 -3.63 3.28
N ALA A 118 13.88 -3.35 3.29
CA ALA A 118 14.90 -4.35 3.57
C ALA A 118 14.79 -4.91 4.98
N ALA A 119 14.52 -4.05 5.97
CA ALA A 119 14.26 -4.47 7.35
C ALA A 119 13.06 -5.42 7.48
N ARG A 120 12.11 -5.36 6.54
CA ARG A 120 10.95 -6.27 6.44
C ARG A 120 11.20 -7.48 5.54
N GLY A 121 12.37 -7.61 4.92
CA GLY A 121 12.65 -8.63 3.91
C GLY A 121 11.92 -8.42 2.58
N GLU A 122 11.38 -7.22 2.34
CA GLU A 122 10.62 -6.87 1.13
C GLU A 122 11.49 -6.18 0.06
N TYR A 123 12.74 -5.83 0.39
CA TYR A 123 13.73 -5.31 -0.54
C TYR A 123 15.09 -5.98 -0.29
N ARG A 124 15.81 -6.29 -1.37
CA ARG A 124 17.20 -6.75 -1.29
C ARG A 124 17.98 -6.32 -2.51
N GLU A 125 19.28 -6.19 -2.36
CA GLU A 125 20.18 -5.93 -3.48
C GLU A 125 20.92 -7.21 -3.85
N VAL A 126 21.11 -7.43 -5.15
CA VAL A 126 21.88 -8.57 -5.66
C VAL A 126 22.93 -8.07 -6.65
N GLU A 127 24.09 -8.70 -6.62
CA GLU A 127 25.17 -8.41 -7.56
C GLU A 127 25.01 -9.28 -8.81
N ILE A 128 25.05 -8.63 -9.98
CA ILE A 128 25.07 -9.28 -11.29
C ILE A 128 26.27 -8.71 -12.06
N GLY A 129 27.39 -9.45 -11.99
CA GLY A 129 28.68 -8.97 -12.50
C GLY A 129 29.10 -7.68 -11.79
N PRO A 130 29.50 -6.61 -12.51
CA PRO A 130 29.92 -5.35 -11.89
C PRO A 130 28.75 -4.45 -11.45
N ARG A 131 27.50 -4.92 -11.54
CA ARG A 131 26.30 -4.12 -11.27
C ARG A 131 25.54 -4.66 -10.06
N THR A 132 25.17 -3.77 -9.16
CA THR A 132 24.20 -4.05 -8.11
C THR A 132 22.81 -3.68 -8.60
N ILE A 133 21.84 -4.59 -8.48
CA ILE A 133 20.43 -4.33 -8.80
C ILE A 133 19.57 -4.50 -7.54
N GLY A 134 18.55 -3.66 -7.41
CA GLY A 134 17.54 -3.82 -6.36
C GLY A 134 16.47 -4.81 -6.81
N LEU A 135 15.95 -5.57 -5.86
CA LEU A 135 14.79 -6.44 -6.00
C LEU A 135 13.75 -6.04 -4.97
N CYS A 136 12.47 -5.99 -5.37
CA CYS A 136 11.34 -5.87 -4.45
C CYS A 136 10.58 -7.19 -4.41
N ALA A 137 10.13 -7.57 -3.22
CA ALA A 137 9.24 -8.71 -3.06
C ALA A 137 7.90 -8.42 -3.77
N ALA A 138 7.32 -9.46 -4.35
CA ALA A 138 6.00 -9.38 -4.94
C ALA A 138 4.91 -9.03 -3.92
N LEU A 139 3.97 -8.18 -4.32
CA LEU A 139 2.79 -7.85 -3.53
C LEU A 139 1.62 -8.74 -3.97
N ARG A 140 1.01 -9.46 -3.02
CA ARG A 140 -0.08 -10.42 -3.27
C ARG A 140 -1.24 -10.18 -2.31
N PRO A 141 -2.17 -9.26 -2.64
CA PRO A 141 -3.37 -9.06 -1.85
C PRO A 141 -4.22 -10.34 -1.83
N ASP A 142 -4.82 -10.64 -0.68
CA ASP A 142 -5.81 -11.71 -0.56
C ASP A 142 -7.12 -11.33 -1.29
N VAL A 143 -7.48 -10.04 -1.23
CA VAL A 143 -8.67 -9.49 -1.90
C VAL A 143 -8.33 -8.15 -2.52
N THR A 144 -8.71 -7.96 -3.79
CA THR A 144 -8.60 -6.68 -4.49
C THR A 144 -9.98 -6.13 -4.82
N PHE A 145 -10.24 -4.89 -4.41
CA PHE A 145 -11.46 -4.16 -4.72
C PHE A 145 -11.22 -3.17 -5.85
N LEU A 146 -11.94 -3.35 -6.96
CA LEU A 146 -11.85 -2.49 -8.14
C LEU A 146 -13.22 -1.91 -8.48
N HIS A 147 -13.23 -0.67 -8.97
CA HIS A 147 -14.42 -0.04 -9.52
C HIS A 147 -14.22 0.22 -11.01
N ALA A 148 -15.09 -0.35 -11.83
CA ALA A 148 -15.11 -0.18 -13.27
C ALA A 148 -16.47 0.36 -13.72
N ALA A 149 -16.50 1.00 -14.89
CA ALA A 149 -17.76 1.50 -15.45
C ALA A 149 -18.69 0.37 -15.92
N ALA A 150 -18.14 -0.79 -16.25
CA ALA A 150 -18.85 -2.00 -16.67
C ALA A 150 -18.01 -3.24 -16.30
N ALA A 151 -18.66 -4.42 -16.31
CA ALA A 151 -18.06 -5.72 -16.02
C ALA A 151 -18.59 -6.79 -16.98
#